data_AF-A0A928T6I6-F1
#
_entry.id   AF-A0A928T6I6-F1
#
_cell.length_a   1.000
_cell.length_b   1.000
_cell.length_c   1.000
_cell.angle_alpha   90.00
_cell.angle_beta   90.00
_cell.angle_gamma   90.00
#
_symmetry.space_group_name_H-M   'P 1'
#
loop_
_entity.id
_entity.type
_entity.pdbx_description
1 polymer ?
#
loop_
_entity_poly.entity_id
_entity_poly.type
_entity_poly.pdbx_seq_one_letter_code
_entity_poly.pdbx_strand_id
1 'polypeptide(L)' 'MTATIDQVYSSARSLALPDLGVLVTRLLGELSTALPSTTDDELTAIADAREAEMDRDPDATITHEDMLAFIQSRRR' A
#
# COMPACT_ATOMS: atom_id res chain seq x y z
N MET A 1 -17.72 0.22 0.47
CA MET A 1 -17.78 -1.17 -0.02
C MET A 1 -16.37 -1.74 -0.01
N THR A 2 -16.05 -2.65 0.91
CA THR A 2 -14.72 -3.25 1.04
C THR A 2 -14.65 -4.49 0.16
N ALA A 3 -13.70 -4.54 -0.78
CA ALA A 3 -13.48 -5.75 -1.57
C ALA A 3 -12.75 -6.80 -0.72
N THR A 4 -13.33 -7.98 -0.61
CA THR A 4 -12.71 -9.13 0.07
C THR A 4 -11.58 -9.71 -0.77
N ILE A 5 -10.63 -10.40 -0.14
CA ILE A 5 -9.52 -11.09 -0.84
C ILE A 5 -10.05 -12.03 -1.93
N ASP A 6 -11.16 -12.72 -1.68
CA ASP A 6 -11.82 -13.59 -2.65
C ASP A 6 -12.35 -12.83 -3.87
N GLN A 7 -12.88 -11.61 -3.67
CA GLN A 7 -13.31 -10.76 -4.79
C GLN A 7 -12.13 -10.28 -5.64
N VAL A 8 -10.98 -10.02 -5.03
CA VAL A 8 -9.76 -9.66 -5.77
C VAL A 8 -9.27 -10.85 -6.59
N TYR A 9 -9.20 -12.05 -6.01
CA TYR A 9 -8.79 -13.26 -6.73
C TYR A 9 -9.75 -13.64 -7.86
N SER A 10 -11.07 -13.53 -7.62
CA SER A 10 -12.08 -13.78 -8.65
C SER A 10 -11.93 -12.81 -9.84
N SER A 11 -11.72 -11.52 -9.56
CA SER A 11 -11.55 -10.50 -10.58
C SER A 11 -10.27 -10.69 -11.38
N ALA A 12 -9.17 -11.07 -10.70
CA ALA A 12 -7.91 -11.38 -11.34
C ALA A 12 -8.02 -12.58 -12.29
N ARG A 13 -8.83 -13.59 -11.93
CA ARG A 13 -9.05 -14.78 -12.76
C ARG A 13 -9.90 -14.52 -14.00
N SER A 14 -10.70 -13.44 -14.00
CA SER A 14 -11.52 -13.01 -15.14
C SER A 14 -10.80 -12.07 -16.12
N LEU A 15 -9.57 -11.63 -15.80
CA LEU A 15 -8.77 -10.84 -16.74
C LEU A 15 -8.32 -11.69 -17.93
N ALA A 16 -8.29 -11.10 -19.11
CA ALA A 16 -7.72 -11.75 -20.27
C ALA A 16 -6.24 -12.09 -20.00
N LEU A 17 -5.79 -13.29 -20.41
CA LEU A 17 -4.39 -13.72 -20.29
C LEU A 17 -3.35 -12.64 -20.68
N PRO A 18 -3.51 -11.87 -21.77
CA PRO A 18 -2.60 -10.76 -22.08
C PRO A 18 -2.55 -9.67 -20.99
N ASP A 19 -3.67 -9.34 -20.34
CA ASP A 19 -3.71 -8.34 -19.27
C ASP A 19 -3.08 -8.84 -17.97
N LEU A 20 -3.17 -10.15 -17.72
CA LEU A 20 -2.56 -10.80 -16.55
C LEU A 20 -1.02 -10.75 -16.63
N GLY A 21 -0.46 -10.95 -17.84
CA GLY A 21 0.98 -10.80 -18.08
C GLY A 21 1.48 -9.37 -17.86
N VAL A 22 0.71 -8.36 -18.27
CA VAL A 22 1.03 -6.94 -18.05
C VAL A 22 0.97 -6.59 -16.56
N LEU A 23 -0.05 -7.06 -15.86
CA LEU A 23 -0.20 -6.87 -14.41
C LEU A 23 0.93 -7.52 -13.62
N VAL A 24 1.28 -8.77 -13.95
CA VAL A 24 2.39 -9.49 -13.29
C VAL A 24 3.71 -8.80 -13.57
N THR A 25 3.97 -8.37 -14.80
CA THR A 25 5.21 -7.65 -15.16
C THR A 25 5.32 -6.32 -14.42
N ARG A 26 4.21 -5.59 -14.31
CA ARG A 26 4.15 -4.33 -13.56
C ARG A 26 4.40 -4.55 -12.07
N LEU A 27 3.73 -5.54 -11.48
CA LEU A 27 3.91 -5.88 -10.07
C LEU A 27 5.34 -6.34 -9.78
N LEU A 28 5.93 -7.17 -10.65
CA LEU A 28 7.33 -7.58 -10.54
C LEU A 28 8.27 -6.38 -10.69
N GLY A 29 7.97 -5.42 -11.57
CA GLY A 29 8.73 -4.18 -11.69
C GLY A 29 8.70 -3.35 -10.40
N GLU A 30 7.51 -3.14 -9.84
CA GLU A 30 7.29 -2.41 -8.58
C GLU A 30 7.87 -3.13 -7.35
N LEU A 31 7.97 -4.46 -7.38
CA LEU A 31 8.64 -5.26 -6.35
C LEU A 31 10.16 -5.37 -6.55
N SER A 32 10.64 -5.25 -7.79
CA SER A 32 12.07 -5.30 -8.14
C SER A 32 12.78 -3.97 -7.91
N THR A 33 12.03 -2.86 -7.82
CA THR A 33 12.60 -1.60 -7.37
C THR A 33 13.09 -1.79 -5.95
N ALA A 34 14.41 -1.71 -5.78
CA ALA A 34 15.03 -1.70 -4.47
C ALA A 34 14.35 -0.60 -3.65
N LEU A 35 13.73 -1.01 -2.54
CA LEU A 35 13.31 -0.05 -1.53
C LEU A 35 14.53 0.81 -1.21
N PRO A 36 14.37 2.14 -1.07
CA PRO A 36 15.46 2.97 -0.60
C PRO A 36 16.04 2.31 0.66
N SER A 37 17.37 2.31 0.78
CA SER A 37 18.05 1.71 1.93
C SER A 37 17.69 2.50 3.17
N THR A 38 16.54 2.19 3.77
CA THR A 38 16.11 2.77 5.02
C THR A 38 16.96 2.15 6.11
N THR A 39 17.67 2.98 6.86
CA THR A 39 18.50 2.49 7.96
C THR A 39 17.60 2.06 9.12
N ASP A 40 18.12 1.21 10.01
CA ASP A 40 17.40 0.78 11.21
C ASP A 40 17.01 1.99 12.10
N ASP A 41 17.86 3.01 12.12
CA ASP A 41 17.62 4.29 12.81
C ASP A 41 16.42 5.05 12.21
N GLU A 42 16.30 5.05 10.87
CA GLU A 42 15.16 5.68 10.19
C GLU A 42 13.85 4.93 10.43
N LEU A 43 13.90 3.59 10.47
CA LEU A 43 12.73 2.76 10.82
C LEU A 43 12.30 3.01 12.26
N THR A 44 13.25 3.12 13.19
CA THR A 44 12.99 3.43 14.59
C THR A 44 12.35 4.81 14.74
N ALA A 45 12.89 5.83 14.07
CA ALA A 45 12.32 7.17 14.09
C ALA A 45 10.89 7.23 13.51
N ILE A 46 10.59 6.42 12.48
CA ILE A 46 9.24 6.30 11.92
C ILE A 46 8.30 5.62 12.92
N ALA A 47 8.76 4.58 13.61
CA ALA A 47 7.98 3.88 14.62
C ALA A 47 7.64 4.81 15.80
N ASP A 48 8.63 5.53 16.33
CA ASP A 48 8.44 6.51 17.41
C ASP A 48 7.45 7.62 17.03
N ALA A 49 7.56 8.13 15.78
CA ALA A 49 6.65 9.14 15.28
C ALA A 49 5.20 8.63 15.17
N ARG A 50 5.01 7.35 14.80
CA ARG A 50 3.69 6.71 14.73
C ARG A 50 3.12 6.41 16.11
N GLU A 51 3.94 5.97 17.05
CA GLU A 51 3.53 5.75 18.44
C GLU A 51 3.06 7.08 19.07
N ALA A 52 3.83 8.15 18.90
CA ALA A 52 3.43 9.49 19.38
C ALA A 52 2.17 10.05 18.70
N GLU A 53 1.88 9.64 17.46
CA GLU A 53 0.64 9.98 16.75
C GLU A 53 -0.56 9.19 17.29
N MET A 54 -0.37 7.90 17.56
CA MET A 54 -1.41 7.04 18.18
C MET A 54 -1.70 7.41 19.63
N ASP A 55 -0.69 7.82 20.41
CA ASP A 55 -0.88 8.31 21.77
C ASP A 55 -1.69 9.61 21.83
N ARG A 56 -1.59 10.44 20.77
CA ARG A 56 -2.33 11.70 20.66
C ARG A 56 -3.81 11.47 20.32
N ASP A 57 -4.11 10.46 19.51
CA ASP A 57 -5.47 10.11 19.12
C ASP A 57 -5.59 8.58 18.96
N PRO A 58 -5.87 7.85 20.06
CA PRO A 58 -5.91 6.39 20.05
C PRO A 58 -7.10 5.81 19.27
N ASP A 59 -8.11 6.64 18.97
CA ASP A 59 -9.27 6.27 18.17
C ASP A 59 -9.13 6.71 16.71
N ALA A 60 -7.99 7.31 16.33
CA ALA A 60 -7.71 7.76 14.97
C ALA A 60 -7.89 6.62 13.97
N THR A 61 -8.99 6.68 13.23
CA THR A 61 -9.33 5.70 12.20
C THR A 61 -9.06 6.33 10.86
N ILE A 62 -8.04 5.83 10.15
CA ILE A 62 -7.80 6.26 8.76
C ILE A 62 -8.91 5.67 7.89
N THR A 63 -9.73 6.52 7.28
CA THR A 63 -10.77 6.06 6.38
C THR A 63 -10.15 5.58 5.07
N HIS A 64 -10.90 4.74 4.35
CA HIS A 64 -10.46 4.26 3.03
C HIS A 64 -10.20 5.42 2.05
N GLU A 65 -11.00 6.50 2.14
CA GLU A 65 -10.87 7.67 1.28
C GLU A 65 -9.61 8.47 1.61
N ASP A 66 -9.28 8.64 2.90
CA ASP A 66 -8.06 9.32 3.35
C ASP A 66 -6.80 8.60 2.87
N MET A 67 -6.82 7.26 2.92
CA MET A 67 -5.71 6.44 2.45
C MET A 67 -5.52 6.57 0.92
N LEU A 68 -6.61 6.58 0.15
CA LEU A 68 -6.55 6.78 -1.30
C LEU A 68 -6.04 8.18 -1.65
N ALA A 69 -6.49 9.21 -0.93
CA ALA A 69 -6.03 10.58 -1.12
C ALA A 69 -4.51 10.71 -0.87
N PHE A 70 -4.00 10.08 0.20
CA PHE A 70 -2.58 10.06 0.52
C PHE A 70 -1.72 9.37 -0.55
N ILE A 71 -2.18 8.22 -1.07
CA ILE A 71 -1.46 7.49 -2.13
C ILE A 71 -1.43 8.32 -3.42
N GLN A 72 -2.54 8.98 -3.76
CA GLN A 72 -2.61 9.85 -4.94
C GLN A 72 -1.72 11.09 -4.81
N SER A 73 -1.63 11.68 -3.61
CA SER A 73 -0.75 12.84 -3.38
C SER A 73 0.74 12.49 -3.45
N ARG A 74 1.12 11.24 -3.13
CA ARG A 74 2.50 10.74 -3.28
C ARG A 74 2.93 10.48 -4.72
N ARG A 75 1.99 10.41 -5.66
CA ARG A 75 2.23 10.08 -7.08
C ARG A 75 2.44 11.32 -7.96
N ARG A 76 2.29 12.53 -7.39
CA ARG A 76 2.60 13.82 -8.02
C ARG A 76 4.02 14.22 -7.71
#